data_AF-A0A5P2H2X0-F1
#
_entry.id   AF-A0A5P2H2X0-F1
#
_cell.length_a   1.000
_cell.length_b   1.000
_cell.length_c   1.000
_cell.angle_alpha   90.00
_cell.angle_beta   90.00
_cell.angle_gamma   90.00
#
_symmetry.space_group_name_H-M   'P 1'
#
loop_
_entity.id
_entity.type
_entity.pdbx_description
1 polymer ?
#
loop_
_entity_poly.entity_id
_entity_poly.type
_entity_poly.pdbx_seq_one_letter_code
_entity_poly.pdbx_strand_id
1 'polypeptide(L)'
;MSALALYPWIKALHVAASLMFTAGVIAVAAFLWAAGKAAADVASVAGALRRWDRAVTTPSMLLVVVLGFVLVRSGGWFGAPWLYGKLAIALLVAAAHGMQVAKLRRLAGGAEVTRWRLGPWLVAAFACIAVLAVAKPA
;
A
#
# COMPACT_ATOMS: atom_id res chain seq x y z
N MET A 1 -28.63 2.17 13.10
CA MET A 1 -27.55 3.13 13.41
C MET A 1 -27.55 4.21 12.33
N SER A 2 -27.53 5.50 12.69
CA SER A 2 -27.54 6.59 11.69
C SER A 2 -26.20 6.66 10.94
N ALA A 3 -26.19 7.22 9.71
CA ALA A 3 -24.98 7.35 8.90
C ALA A 3 -23.86 8.13 9.62
N LEU A 4 -24.23 9.09 10.47
CA LEU A 4 -23.32 9.85 11.32
C LEU A 4 -22.61 8.97 12.37
N ALA A 5 -23.29 7.94 12.90
CA ALA A 5 -22.71 7.02 13.88
C ALA A 5 -21.71 6.04 13.25
N LEU A 6 -21.85 5.69 11.96
CA LEU A 6 -20.96 4.78 11.25
C LEU A 6 -19.72 5.46 10.68
N TYR A 7 -19.79 6.76 10.39
CA TYR A 7 -18.72 7.48 9.71
C TYR A 7 -17.36 7.42 10.42
N PRO A 8 -17.25 7.60 11.76
CA PRO A 8 -15.97 7.48 12.46
C PRO A 8 -15.36 6.08 12.37
N TRP A 9 -16.20 5.03 12.40
CA TRP A 9 -15.77 3.64 12.28
C TRP A 9 -15.25 3.31 10.89
N ILE A 10 -15.92 3.80 9.84
CA ILE A 10 -15.45 3.65 8.45
C ILE A 10 -14.09 4.35 8.29
N LYS A 11 -13.94 5.55 8.87
CA LYS A 11 -12.67 6.28 8.86
C LYS A 11 -11.58 5.51 9.60
N ALA A 12 -11.88 4.96 10.78
CA ALA A 12 -10.94 4.14 11.56
C ALA A 12 -10.51 2.89 10.78
N LEU A 13 -11.46 2.18 10.16
CA LEU A 13 -11.17 0.99 9.35
C LEU A 13 -10.31 1.33 8.12
N HIS A 14 -10.57 2.46 7.45
CA HIS A 14 -9.75 2.93 6.34
C HIS A 14 -8.31 3.23 6.77
N VAL A 15 -8.14 3.86 7.94
CA VAL A 15 -6.81 4.15 8.51
C VAL A 15 -6.10 2.84 8.89
N ALA A 16 -6.77 1.91 9.56
CA ALA A 16 -6.20 0.61 9.93
C ALA A 16 -5.76 -0.17 8.68
N ALA A 17 -6.60 -0.25 7.66
CA ALA A 17 -6.25 -0.88 6.38
C ALA A 17 -5.04 -0.17 5.71
N SER A 18 -4.99 1.16 5.79
CA SER A 18 -3.86 1.95 5.25
C SER A 18 -2.54 1.63 5.95
N LEU A 19 -2.56 1.45 7.28
CA LEU A 19 -1.37 1.08 8.06
C LEU A 19 -0.90 -0.33 7.70
N MET A 20 -1.81 -1.30 7.62
CA MET A 20 -1.47 -2.68 7.22
C MET A 20 -0.90 -2.74 5.80
N PHE A 21 -1.48 -1.99 4.87
CA PHE A 21 -0.97 -1.88 3.50
C PHE A 21 0.43 -1.24 3.48
N THR A 22 0.61 -0.12 4.20
CA THR A 22 1.90 0.57 4.33
C THR A 22 2.98 -0.35 4.87
N ALA A 23 2.70 -1.04 5.99
CA ALA A 23 3.63 -1.96 6.61
C ALA A 23 4.05 -3.09 5.65
N GLY A 24 3.11 -3.67 4.92
CA GLY A 24 3.39 -4.71 3.91
C GLY A 24 4.28 -4.21 2.77
N VAL A 25 3.93 -3.07 2.17
CA VAL A 25 4.71 -2.47 1.06
C VAL A 25 6.13 -2.15 1.49
N ILE A 26 6.32 -1.59 2.69
CA ILE A 26 7.65 -1.26 3.23
C ILE A 26 8.44 -2.52 3.59
N ALA A 27 7.80 -3.54 4.19
CA ALA A 27 8.45 -4.81 4.49
C ALA A 27 8.99 -5.49 3.21
N VAL A 28 8.17 -5.53 2.16
CA VAL A 28 8.59 -6.09 0.86
C VAL A 28 9.66 -5.20 0.20
N ALA A 29 9.56 -3.87 0.31
CA ALA A 29 10.60 -2.97 -0.20
C ALA A 29 11.96 -3.22 0.47
N ALA A 30 11.98 -3.33 1.79
CA ALA A 30 13.19 -3.60 2.57
C ALA A 30 13.78 -4.96 2.21
N PHE A 31 12.95 -6.01 2.12
CA PHE A 31 13.38 -7.33 1.68
C PHE A 31 13.99 -7.28 0.27
N LEU A 32 13.32 -6.68 -0.70
CA LEU A 32 13.81 -6.60 -2.09
C LEU A 32 15.00 -5.65 -2.27
N TRP A 33 15.25 -4.75 -1.32
CA TRP A 33 16.46 -3.92 -1.28
C TRP A 33 17.66 -4.72 -0.76
N ALA A 34 17.45 -5.52 0.29
CA ALA A 34 18.47 -6.36 0.91
C ALA A 34 18.73 -7.66 0.13
N ALA A 35 17.73 -8.16 -0.61
CA ALA A 35 17.83 -9.36 -1.42
C ALA A 35 18.97 -9.19 -2.44
N GLY A 36 20.04 -9.96 -2.25
CA GLY A 36 21.14 -10.08 -3.19
C GLY A 36 20.78 -10.93 -4.40
N LYS A 37 21.78 -11.58 -4.99
CA LYS A 37 21.57 -12.61 -6.02
C LYS A 37 20.69 -13.75 -5.46
N ALA A 38 19.99 -14.46 -6.34
CA ALA A 38 19.02 -15.47 -5.96
C ALA A 38 19.70 -16.71 -5.35
N ALA A 39 19.93 -16.69 -4.03
CA ALA A 39 20.31 -17.86 -3.25
C ALA A 39 19.06 -18.65 -2.80
N ALA A 40 19.22 -19.94 -2.49
CA ALA A 40 18.12 -20.83 -2.10
C ALA A 40 17.32 -20.29 -0.90
N ASP A 41 17.99 -19.73 0.12
CA ASP A 41 17.33 -19.17 1.30
C ASP A 41 16.48 -17.93 0.95
N VAL A 42 16.95 -17.09 0.03
CA VAL A 42 16.22 -15.90 -0.44
C VAL A 42 14.94 -16.30 -1.17
N ALA A 43 14.97 -17.38 -1.97
CA ALA A 43 13.80 -17.89 -2.68
C ALA A 43 12.71 -18.39 -1.71
N SER A 44 13.10 -19.11 -0.65
CA SER A 44 12.18 -19.58 0.40
C SER A 44 11.49 -18.42 1.11
N VAL A 45 12.27 -17.40 1.55
CA VAL A 45 11.74 -16.20 2.21
C VAL A 45 10.84 -15.40 1.27
N ALA A 46 11.21 -15.25 0.00
CA ALA A 46 10.36 -14.59 -1.00
C ALA A 46 9.02 -15.32 -1.18
N GLY A 47 9.03 -16.66 -1.15
CA GLY A 47 7.83 -17.48 -1.17
C GLY A 47 6.91 -17.25 0.04
N ALA A 48 7.49 -17.18 1.25
CA ALA A 48 6.76 -16.88 2.48
C ALA A 48 6.16 -15.47 2.47
N LEU A 49 6.96 -14.45 2.11
CA LEU A 49 6.48 -13.07 1.98
C LEU A 49 5.38 -12.93 0.94
N ARG A 50 5.47 -13.64 -0.19
CA ARG A 50 4.42 -13.62 -1.21
C ARG A 50 3.11 -14.24 -0.72
N ARG A 51 3.14 -15.25 0.16
CA ARG A 51 1.93 -15.82 0.77
C ARG A 51 1.31 -14.83 1.77
N TRP A 52 2.14 -14.22 2.61
CA TRP A 52 1.72 -13.19 3.55
C TRP A 52 1.09 -11.99 2.82
N ASP A 53 1.74 -11.49 1.77
CA ASP A 53 1.26 -10.36 0.99
C ASP A 53 -0.13 -10.60 0.41
N ARG A 54 -0.38 -11.80 -0.14
CA ARG A 54 -1.70 -12.18 -0.66
C ARG A 54 -2.77 -12.30 0.44
N ALA A 55 -2.38 -12.70 1.64
CA ALA A 55 -3.31 -12.90 2.76
C ALA A 55 -3.62 -11.60 3.52
N VAL A 56 -2.68 -10.64 3.52
CA VAL A 56 -2.75 -9.46 4.39
C VAL A 56 -2.66 -8.17 3.57
N THR A 57 -1.53 -7.94 2.90
CA THR A 57 -1.22 -6.65 2.26
C THR A 57 -2.14 -6.34 1.08
N THR A 58 -2.37 -7.31 0.20
CA THR A 58 -3.26 -7.15 -0.96
C THR A 58 -4.72 -6.91 -0.52
N PRO A 59 -5.32 -7.69 0.40
CA PRO A 59 -6.64 -7.38 0.94
C PRO A 59 -6.72 -6.02 1.62
N SER A 60 -5.70 -5.61 2.37
CA SER A 60 -5.65 -4.26 2.96
C SER A 60 -5.66 -3.16 1.91
N MET A 61 -4.94 -3.32 0.80
CA MET A 61 -5.00 -2.38 -0.33
C MET A 61 -6.43 -2.23 -0.89
N LEU A 62 -7.13 -3.35 -1.07
CA LEU A 62 -8.52 -3.36 -1.56
C LEU A 62 -9.45 -2.65 -0.57
N LEU A 63 -9.28 -2.90 0.73
CA LEU A 63 -10.04 -2.22 1.78
C LEU A 63 -9.77 -0.70 1.77
N VAL A 64 -8.53 -0.27 1.56
CA VAL A 64 -8.20 1.16 1.44
C VAL A 64 -8.99 1.80 0.29
N VAL A 65 -9.05 1.15 -0.87
CA VAL A 65 -9.79 1.68 -2.03
C VAL A 65 -11.29 1.72 -1.76
N VAL A 66 -11.88 0.61 -1.31
CA VAL A 66 -13.34 0.50 -1.07
C VAL A 66 -13.79 1.49 0.00
N LEU A 67 -13.12 1.51 1.16
CA LEU A 67 -13.47 2.42 2.25
C LEU A 67 -13.17 3.87 1.88
N GLY A 68 -12.11 4.11 1.11
CA GLY A 68 -11.78 5.44 0.60
C GLY A 68 -12.90 6.00 -0.29
N PHE A 69 -13.46 5.18 -1.18
CA PHE A 69 -14.59 5.56 -2.01
C PHE A 69 -15.82 5.91 -1.18
N VAL A 70 -16.15 5.09 -0.18
CA VAL A 70 -17.26 5.37 0.76
C VAL A 70 -17.04 6.71 1.47
N LEU A 71 -15.84 6.97 1.99
CA LEU A 71 -15.51 8.23 2.68
C LEU A 71 -15.61 9.46 1.77
N VAL A 72 -15.14 9.37 0.53
CA VAL A 72 -15.26 10.47 -0.45
C VAL A 72 -16.72 10.78 -0.74
N ARG A 73 -17.54 9.74 -0.96
CA ARG A 73 -18.96 9.88 -1.25
C ARG A 73 -19.76 10.46 -0.07
N SER A 74 -19.44 10.04 1.16
CA SER A 74 -20.07 10.56 2.38
C SER A 74 -19.57 11.94 2.78
N GLY A 75 -18.32 12.28 2.48
CA GLY A 75 -17.71 13.57 2.78
C GLY A 75 -17.99 14.66 1.75
N GLY A 76 -18.53 14.31 0.58
CA GLY A 76 -18.81 15.26 -0.50
C GLY A 76 -17.54 15.88 -1.12
N TRP A 77 -16.41 15.16 -1.09
CA TRP A 77 -15.10 15.70 -1.51
C TRP A 77 -14.80 15.57 -3.01
N PHE A 78 -15.79 15.23 -3.83
CA PHE A 78 -15.62 15.25 -5.28
C PHE A 78 -15.29 16.68 -5.73
N GLY A 79 -14.27 16.84 -6.57
CA GLY A 79 -13.79 18.16 -7.02
C GLY A 79 -12.66 18.75 -6.16
N ALA A 80 -12.34 18.18 -5.00
CA ALA A 80 -11.28 18.71 -4.15
C ALA A 80 -9.87 18.41 -4.72
N PRO A 81 -9.02 19.42 -5.01
CA PRO A 81 -7.69 19.21 -5.60
C PRO A 81 -6.77 18.27 -4.79
N TRP A 82 -6.77 18.42 -3.46
CA TRP A 82 -5.99 17.55 -2.56
C TRP A 82 -6.38 16.07 -2.69
N LEU A 83 -7.66 15.77 -3.00
CA LEU A 83 -8.14 14.41 -3.16
C LEU A 83 -7.56 13.77 -4.42
N TYR A 84 -7.56 14.50 -5.53
CA TYR A 84 -6.96 14.02 -6.79
C TYR A 84 -5.46 13.77 -6.64
N GLY A 85 -4.74 14.69 -5.97
CA GLY A 85 -3.33 14.50 -5.63
C GLY A 85 -3.10 13.24 -4.79
N LYS A 86 -3.90 13.04 -3.73
CA LYS A 86 -3.83 11.85 -2.87
C LYS A 86 -4.08 10.57 -3.66
N LEU A 87 -5.10 10.56 -4.53
CA LEU A 87 -5.45 9.39 -5.33
C LEU A 87 -4.38 9.04 -6.36
N ALA A 88 -3.77 10.05 -7.01
CA ALA A 88 -2.67 9.84 -7.93
C ALA A 88 -1.47 9.16 -7.24
N ILE A 89 -1.08 9.65 -6.06
CA ILE A 89 0.01 9.05 -5.28
C ILE A 89 -0.37 7.64 -4.81
N ALA A 90 -1.60 7.43 -4.33
CA ALA A 90 -2.08 6.11 -3.90
C ALA A 90 -2.05 5.09 -5.06
N LEU A 91 -2.39 5.50 -6.28
CA LEU A 91 -2.31 4.65 -7.47
C LEU A 91 -0.86 4.28 -7.82
N LEU A 92 0.07 5.24 -7.73
CA LEU A 92 1.50 4.98 -7.94
C LEU A 92 2.05 3.98 -6.90
N VAL A 93 1.64 4.11 -5.65
CA VAL A 93 2.00 3.16 -4.58
C VAL A 93 1.41 1.77 -4.86
N ALA A 94 0.16 1.67 -5.31
CA ALA A 94 -0.46 0.41 -5.68
C ALA A 94 0.24 -0.25 -6.88
N ALA A 95 0.61 0.52 -7.90
CA ALA A 95 1.39 0.04 -9.04
C ALA A 95 2.78 -0.48 -8.59
N ALA A 96 3.44 0.26 -7.70
CA ALA A 96 4.70 -0.15 -7.11
C ALA A 96 4.57 -1.48 -6.33
N HIS A 97 3.51 -1.63 -5.53
CA HIS A 97 3.19 -2.87 -4.83
C HIS A 97 3.00 -4.05 -5.81
N GLY A 98 2.26 -3.85 -6.91
CA GLY A 98 2.12 -4.86 -7.97
C GLY A 98 3.47 -5.31 -8.55
N MET A 99 4.40 -4.37 -8.79
CA MET A 99 5.76 -4.70 -9.23
C MET A 99 6.56 -5.47 -8.17
N GLN A 100 6.39 -5.14 -6.88
CA GLN A 100 7.00 -5.88 -5.78
C GLN A 100 6.51 -7.33 -5.72
N VAL A 101 5.21 -7.55 -5.86
CA VAL A 101 4.61 -8.91 -5.89
C VAL A 101 5.14 -9.71 -7.08
N ALA A 102 5.30 -9.08 -8.25
CA ALA A 102 5.90 -9.72 -9.42
C ALA A 102 7.36 -10.13 -9.17
N LYS A 103 8.15 -9.28 -8.51
CA LYS A 103 9.54 -9.59 -8.10
C LYS A 103 9.61 -10.72 -7.08
N LEU A 104 8.74 -10.71 -6.05
CA LEU A 104 8.64 -11.81 -5.09
C LEU A 104 8.32 -13.14 -5.76
N ARG A 105 7.41 -13.15 -6.74
CA ARG A 105 7.08 -14.35 -7.52
C ARG A 105 8.30 -14.89 -8.29
N ARG A 106 9.09 -14.00 -8.90
CA ARG A 106 10.31 -14.37 -9.63
C ARG A 106 11.39 -14.92 -8.70
N LEU A 107 11.65 -14.23 -7.58
CA LEU A 107 12.61 -14.69 -6.57
C LEU A 107 12.22 -16.05 -5.97
N ALA A 108 10.94 -16.26 -5.68
CA ALA A 108 10.44 -17.54 -5.19
C ALA A 108 10.62 -18.69 -6.20
N GLY A 109 10.71 -18.37 -7.50
CA GLY A 109 11.05 -19.32 -8.56
C GLY A 109 12.56 -19.44 -8.83
N GLY A 110 13.42 -18.88 -7.98
CA GLY A 110 14.87 -18.93 -8.12
C GLY A 110 15.47 -17.94 -9.13
N ALA A 111 14.66 -17.06 -9.72
CA ALA A 111 15.16 -16.08 -10.68
C ALA A 111 15.83 -14.89 -9.97
N GLU A 112 16.93 -14.40 -10.53
CA GLU A 112 17.50 -13.12 -10.11
C GLU A 112 16.56 -11.95 -10.45
N VAL A 113 16.48 -10.98 -9.54
CA VAL A 113 15.73 -9.74 -9.74
C VAL A 113 16.57 -8.54 -9.37
N THR A 114 16.32 -7.42 -10.03
CA THR A 114 16.97 -6.15 -9.67
C THR A 114 16.52 -5.68 -8.29
N ARG A 115 17.44 -5.10 -7.52
CA ARG A 115 17.15 -4.52 -6.19
C ARG A 115 16.06 -3.45 -6.27
N TRP A 116 15.23 -3.41 -5.24
CA TRP A 116 14.18 -2.39 -5.12
C TRP A 116 14.75 -1.08 -4.56
N ARG A 117 15.00 -0.09 -5.43
CA ARG A 117 15.56 1.21 -5.04
C ARG A 117 14.51 2.27 -4.69
N LEU A 118 13.23 1.98 -4.90
CA LEU A 118 12.13 2.93 -4.67
C LEU A 118 11.66 2.99 -3.20
N GLY A 119 12.30 2.26 -2.29
CA GLY A 119 11.92 2.20 -0.87
C GLY A 119 11.75 3.57 -0.21
N PRO A 120 12.74 4.48 -0.25
CA PRO A 120 12.62 5.81 0.35
C PRO A 120 11.47 6.64 -0.24
N TRP A 121 11.23 6.52 -1.55
CA TRP A 121 10.14 7.21 -2.23
C TRP A 121 8.77 6.69 -1.81
N LEU A 122 8.64 5.39 -1.50
CA LEU A 122 7.41 4.83 -0.95
C LEU A 122 7.10 5.40 0.44
N VAL A 123 8.12 5.52 1.31
CA VAL A 123 7.95 6.16 2.64
C VAL A 123 7.50 7.61 2.49
N ALA A 124 8.14 8.38 1.61
CA ALA A 124 7.76 9.75 1.33
C ALA A 124 6.33 9.86 0.75
N ALA A 125 5.95 8.92 -0.13
CA ALA A 125 4.60 8.86 -0.70
C ALA A 125 3.54 8.61 0.38
N PHE A 126 3.76 7.65 1.30
CA PHE A 126 2.84 7.41 2.41
C PHE A 126 2.72 8.61 3.35
N ALA A 127 3.84 9.27 3.67
CA ALA A 127 3.83 10.50 4.46
C ALA A 127 3.03 11.62 3.76
N CYS A 128 3.23 11.81 2.46
CA CYS A 128 2.48 12.79 1.67
C CYS A 128 0.98 12.47 1.63
N ILE A 129 0.61 11.20 1.43
CA ILE A 129 -0.79 10.73 1.50
C ILE A 129 -1.40 11.07 2.87
N ALA A 130 -0.67 10.84 3.96
CA ALA A 130 -1.14 11.15 5.32
C ALA A 130 -1.34 12.65 5.52
N VAL A 131 -0.39 13.48 5.10
CA VAL A 131 -0.50 14.95 5.17
C VAL A 131 -1.70 15.45 4.38
N LEU A 132 -1.86 15.02 3.12
CA LEU A 132 -3.00 15.40 2.29
C LEU A 132 -4.34 14.98 2.92
N ALA A 133 -4.38 13.80 3.55
CA ALA A 133 -5.60 13.29 4.19
C ALA A 133 -6.00 14.07 5.45
N VAL A 134 -5.02 14.61 6.19
CA VAL A 134 -5.24 15.34 7.45
C VAL A 134 -5.41 16.83 7.20
N ALA A 135 -4.47 17.45 6.50
CA ALA A 135 -4.44 18.89 6.27
C ALA A 135 -5.52 19.35 5.29
N LYS A 136 -5.90 18.51 4.32
CA LYS A 136 -6.90 18.79 3.27
C LYS A 136 -6.79 20.23 2.74
N PRO A 137 -5.61 20.63 2.22
CA PRO A 137 -5.40 21.99 1.76
C PRO A 137 -6.46 22.34 0.70
N ALA A 138 -6.93 23.60 0.75
CA ALA A 138 -7.94 24.14 -0.15
C ALA A 138 -7.52 24.02 -1.62
#